data_AF-A0A969LH92-F1
#
_entry.id   AF-A0A969LH92-F1
#
_cell.length_a   1.000
_cell.length_b   1.000
_cell.length_c   1.000
_cell.angle_alpha   90.00
_cell.angle_beta   90.00
_cell.angle_gamma   90.00
#
_symmetry.space_group_name_H-M   'P 1'
#
loop_
_entity.id
_entity.type
_entity.pdbx_description
1 polymer ?
#
loop_
_entity_poly.entity_id
_entity_poly.type
_entity_poly.pdbx_seq_one_letter_code
_entity_poly.pdbx_strand_id
1 'polypeptide(L)'
;ALVSERSGWHPIPERPPTTTIFQQQRQQHYEQAARLVKALPRAGEVMAIAQQFPQGAITLSLLHSAGLLEWRDPFHYRRLDEGNAAAALRSLCTAQTQRDQATQRYWTTRQCRWQVLLDAFGFRREAAGFRCGHCDNCLRSSS
;
A
#
# COMPACT_ATOMS: atom_id res chain seq x y z
N ALA A 1 22.65 25.08 -16.18
CA ALA A 1 23.48 23.93 -16.57
C ALA A 1 23.60 23.01 -15.36
N LEU A 2 23.01 21.81 -15.41
CA LEU A 2 23.25 20.77 -14.42
C LEU A 2 24.09 19.70 -15.13
N VAL A 3 25.28 19.51 -14.58
CA VAL A 3 26.43 18.84 -15.19
C VAL A 3 26.16 17.35 -15.32
N SER A 4 26.12 16.87 -16.56
CA SER A 4 26.22 15.45 -16.91
C SER A 4 27.66 15.21 -17.34
N GLU A 5 28.52 14.76 -16.41
CA GLU A 5 29.82 14.26 -16.82
C GLU A 5 29.69 12.87 -17.47
N ARG A 6 30.33 12.78 -18.63
CA ARG A 6 30.29 11.70 -19.59
C ARG A 6 31.36 10.69 -19.20
N SER A 7 31.10 9.82 -18.23
CA SER A 7 32.01 8.71 -17.88
C SER A 7 31.25 7.54 -17.26
N GLY A 8 31.35 6.38 -17.90
CA GLY A 8 30.94 5.08 -17.33
C GLY A 8 30.01 4.26 -18.22
N TRP A 9 30.57 3.59 -19.23
CA TRP A 9 29.92 2.48 -19.93
C TRP A 9 29.84 1.24 -19.02
N HIS A 10 29.17 1.36 -17.89
CA HIS A 10 28.67 0.21 -17.15
C HIS A 10 27.21 0.01 -17.57
N PRO A 11 26.79 -1.18 -18.01
CA PRO A 11 25.38 -1.49 -18.12
C PRO A 11 24.77 -1.16 -16.76
N ILE A 12 23.91 -0.14 -16.71
CA ILE A 12 23.13 0.12 -15.50
C ILE A 12 22.29 -1.15 -15.34
N PRO A 13 22.47 -1.93 -14.27
CA PRO A 13 21.70 -3.15 -14.10
C PRO A 13 20.22 -2.76 -14.13
N GLU A 14 19.41 -3.51 -14.87
CA GLU A 14 17.96 -3.30 -14.89
C GLU A 14 17.46 -3.34 -13.45
N ARG A 15 17.06 -2.18 -12.93
CA ARG A 15 16.45 -2.09 -11.61
C ARG A 15 15.00 -2.55 -11.75
N PRO A 16 14.51 -3.43 -10.86
CA PRO A 16 13.10 -3.74 -10.83
C PRO A 16 12.32 -2.43 -10.64
N PRO A 17 11.14 -2.30 -11.27
CA PRO A 17 10.33 -1.10 -11.12
C PRO A 17 10.03 -0.89 -9.64
N THR A 18 10.05 0.37 -9.21
CA THR A 18 9.86 0.78 -7.82
C THR A 18 8.58 0.20 -7.22
N THR A 19 7.52 0.07 -8.02
CA THR A 19 6.24 -0.56 -7.63
C THR A 19 6.42 -2.00 -7.13
N THR A 20 7.22 -2.82 -7.82
CA THR A 20 7.48 -4.22 -7.42
C THR A 20 8.25 -4.29 -6.10
N ILE A 21 9.24 -3.41 -5.92
CA ILE A 21 10.01 -3.32 -4.66
C ILE A 21 9.09 -2.99 -3.49
N PHE A 22 8.24 -1.96 -3.64
CA PHE A 22 7.30 -1.55 -2.59
C PHE A 22 6.25 -2.61 -2.27
N GLN A 23 5.78 -3.36 -3.28
CA GLN A 23 4.86 -4.48 -3.06
C GLN A 23 5.51 -5.60 -2.26
N GLN A 24 6.73 -5.98 -2.62
CA GLN A 24 7.49 -7.04 -1.92
C GLN A 24 7.80 -6.65 -0.47
N GLN A 25 8.31 -5.43 -0.24
CA GLN A 25 8.59 -4.94 1.12
C GLN A 25 7.34 -4.90 1.99
N ARG A 26 6.21 -4.45 1.43
CA ARG A 26 4.93 -4.46 2.14
C ARG A 26 4.53 -5.87 2.54
N GLN A 27 4.53 -6.81 1.60
CA GLN A 27 4.18 -8.20 1.89
C GLN A 27 5.04 -8.76 3.03
N GLN A 28 6.36 -8.50 2.99
CA GLN A 28 7.29 -8.89 4.05
C GLN A 28 6.91 -8.29 5.41
N HIS A 29 6.60 -6.99 5.48
CA HIS A 29 6.19 -6.32 6.72
C HIS A 29 4.91 -6.95 7.31
N TYR A 30 3.91 -7.24 6.48
CA TYR A 30 2.67 -7.88 6.95
C TYR A 30 2.90 -9.31 7.45
N GLU A 31 3.73 -10.10 6.77
CA GLU A 31 4.09 -11.46 7.20
C GLU A 31 4.92 -11.47 8.49
N GLN A 32 5.83 -10.52 8.64
CA GLN A 32 6.61 -10.32 9.87
C GLN A 32 5.69 -9.91 11.02
N ALA A 33 4.77 -8.96 10.79
CA ALA A 33 3.78 -8.54 11.78
C ALA A 33 2.85 -9.69 12.22
N ALA A 34 2.38 -10.50 11.27
CA ALA A 34 1.51 -11.66 11.56
C ALA A 34 2.22 -12.75 12.39
N ARG A 35 3.55 -12.84 12.30
CA ARG A 35 4.35 -13.70 13.19
C ARG A 35 4.59 -13.04 14.54
N LEU A 36 5.01 -11.78 14.54
CA LEU A 36 5.40 -11.05 15.74
C LEU A 36 4.23 -10.79 16.70
N VAL A 37 3.00 -10.62 16.19
CA VAL A 37 1.80 -10.40 17.03
C VAL A 37 1.57 -11.51 18.07
N LYS A 38 2.07 -12.72 17.83
CA LYS A 38 1.98 -13.84 18.78
C LYS A 38 2.88 -13.65 20.00
N ALA A 39 4.01 -12.95 19.84
CA ALA A 39 4.98 -12.70 20.89
C ALA A 39 4.84 -11.29 21.52
N LEU A 40 4.07 -10.40 20.90
CA LEU A 40 3.84 -9.05 21.43
C LEU A 40 3.00 -9.06 22.71
N PRO A 41 3.41 -8.33 23.75
CA PRO A 41 2.59 -8.17 24.95
C PRO A 41 1.27 -7.46 24.62
N ARG A 42 0.26 -7.64 25.48
CA ARG A 42 -1.08 -7.05 25.27
C ARG A 42 -1.07 -5.53 25.38
N ALA A 43 -0.16 -4.96 26.17
CA ALA A 43 0.04 -3.53 26.29
C ALA A 43 1.50 -3.28 26.65
N GLY A 44 1.98 -2.07 26.39
CA GLY A 44 3.34 -1.69 26.75
C GLY A 44 3.75 -0.37 26.12
N GLU A 45 5.03 -0.05 26.28
CA GLU A 45 5.66 1.12 25.69
C GLU A 45 6.15 0.81 24.25
N VAL A 46 5.96 1.76 23.34
CA VAL A 46 6.33 1.64 21.92
C VAL A 46 7.84 1.51 21.75
N MET A 47 8.65 2.28 22.49
CA MET A 47 10.11 2.21 22.35
C MET A 47 10.68 0.90 22.86
N ALA A 48 10.17 0.38 23.97
CA ALA A 48 10.55 -0.94 24.47
C ALA A 48 10.33 -2.04 23.40
N ILE A 49 9.17 -2.01 22.72
CA ILE A 49 8.88 -2.94 21.62
C ILE A 49 9.80 -2.72 20.42
N ALA A 50 10.08 -1.46 20.05
CA ALA A 50 10.97 -1.13 18.94
C ALA A 50 12.42 -1.56 19.20
N GLN A 51 12.88 -1.53 20.46
CA GLN A 51 14.20 -2.00 20.85
C GLN A 51 14.28 -3.52 20.89
N GLN A 52 13.25 -4.19 21.42
CA GLN A 52 13.23 -5.65 21.56
C GLN A 52 13.04 -6.36 20.22
N PHE A 53 12.23 -5.79 19.33
CA PHE A 53 11.88 -6.41 18.05
C PHE A 53 12.22 -5.46 16.89
N PRO A 54 13.09 -5.84 15.95
CA PRO A 54 13.46 -4.99 14.81
C PRO A 54 12.26 -4.50 13.98
N GLN A 55 11.19 -5.29 13.93
CA GLN A 55 9.93 -4.96 13.23
C GLN A 55 8.82 -4.52 14.18
N GLY A 56 9.16 -4.20 15.42
CA GLY A 56 8.22 -3.87 16.49
C GLY A 56 7.36 -2.66 16.17
N ALA A 57 7.97 -1.52 15.89
CA ALA A 57 7.25 -0.29 15.57
C ALA A 57 6.33 -0.44 14.34
N ILE A 58 6.83 -1.06 13.27
CA ILE A 58 6.03 -1.33 12.05
C ILE A 58 4.85 -2.26 12.38
N THR A 59 5.09 -3.30 13.19
CA THR A 59 4.03 -4.23 13.59
C THR A 59 2.95 -3.52 14.40
N LEU A 60 3.31 -2.67 15.36
CA LEU A 60 2.33 -1.90 16.13
C LEU A 60 1.48 -0.98 15.23
N SER A 61 2.11 -0.28 14.27
CA SER A 61 1.41 0.54 13.28
C SER A 61 0.47 -0.25 12.38
N LEU A 62 0.87 -1.46 11.96
CA LEU A 62 0.02 -2.34 11.16
C LEU A 62 -1.15 -2.91 11.96
N LEU A 63 -0.93 -3.27 13.23
CA LEU A 63 -2.00 -3.69 14.13
C LEU A 63 -3.01 -2.57 14.36
N HIS A 64 -2.55 -1.32 14.52
CA HIS A 64 -3.43 -0.17 14.63
C HIS A 64 -4.26 0.04 13.35
N SER A 65 -3.60 -0.02 12.19
CA SER A 65 -4.26 0.09 10.89
C SER A 65 -5.29 -1.01 10.64
N ALA A 66 -5.10 -2.18 11.26
CA ALA A 66 -6.01 -3.31 11.21
C ALA A 66 -7.13 -3.25 12.26
N GLY A 67 -7.18 -2.21 13.11
CA GLY A 67 -8.16 -2.09 14.19
C GLY A 67 -7.90 -3.03 15.37
N LEU A 68 -6.70 -3.58 15.51
CA LEU A 68 -6.34 -4.56 16.55
C LEU A 68 -5.51 -3.94 17.69
N LEU A 69 -5.22 -2.65 17.59
CA LEU A 69 -4.42 -1.90 18.54
C LEU A 69 -4.91 -0.46 18.61
N GLU A 70 -4.96 0.06 19.83
CA GLU A 70 -5.17 1.46 20.12
C GLU A 70 -3.91 2.06 20.75
N TRP A 71 -3.65 3.33 20.40
CA TRP A 71 -2.67 4.15 21.09
C TRP A 71 -3.34 4.74 22.33
N ARG A 72 -2.78 4.45 23.51
CA ARG A 72 -3.25 5.04 24.77
C ARG A 72 -2.78 6.48 24.90
N ASP A 73 -1.54 6.69 24.50
CA ASP A 73 -0.86 7.96 24.42
C ASP A 73 0.26 7.82 23.36
N PRO A 74 1.05 8.86 23.07
CA PRO A 74 2.11 8.79 22.05
C PRO A 74 3.18 7.72 22.28
N PHE A 75 3.30 7.17 23.50
CA PHE A 75 4.35 6.24 23.91
C PHE A 75 3.81 4.87 24.33
N HIS A 76 2.51 4.73 24.60
CA HIS A 76 1.93 3.46 25.04
C HIS A 76 0.82 2.96 24.12
N TYR A 77 0.74 1.63 23.99
CA TYR A 77 -0.30 0.96 23.23
C TYR A 77 -1.07 -0.05 24.08
N ARG A 78 -2.28 -0.38 23.60
CA ARG A 78 -3.06 -1.52 24.07
C ARG A 78 -3.61 -2.27 22.87
N ARG A 79 -3.44 -3.59 22.86
CA ARG A 79 -4.05 -4.49 21.88
C ARG A 79 -5.51 -4.72 22.23
N LEU A 80 -6.32 -4.82 21.19
CA LEU A 80 -7.73 -5.20 21.27
C LEU A 80 -7.79 -6.72 21.09
N ASP A 81 -8.45 -7.43 22.01
CA ASP A 81 -8.57 -8.90 21.99
C ASP A 81 -9.61 -9.34 20.93
N GLU A 82 -9.29 -9.06 19.67
CA GLU A 82 -10.17 -9.29 18.54
C GLU A 82 -9.62 -10.39 17.63
N GLY A 83 -10.06 -11.62 17.90
CA GLY A 83 -9.96 -12.74 16.97
C GLY A 83 -8.56 -13.04 16.41
N ASN A 84 -8.52 -13.50 15.15
CA ASN A 84 -7.29 -13.93 14.51
C ASN A 84 -6.55 -12.73 13.89
N ALA A 85 -5.70 -12.09 14.68
CA ALA A 85 -4.90 -10.93 14.26
C ALA A 85 -4.11 -11.16 12.96
N ALA A 86 -3.58 -12.37 12.76
CA ALA A 86 -2.83 -12.71 11.55
C ALA A 86 -3.74 -12.74 10.31
N ALA A 87 -5.00 -13.16 10.44
CA ALA A 87 -5.97 -13.12 9.36
C ALA A 87 -6.35 -11.67 9.00
N ALA A 88 -6.63 -10.84 9.99
CA ALA A 88 -6.93 -9.42 9.78
C ALA A 88 -5.78 -8.67 9.09
N LEU A 89 -4.53 -8.92 9.50
CA LEU A 89 -3.34 -8.37 8.82
C LEU A 89 -3.25 -8.82 7.35
N ARG A 90 -3.50 -10.11 7.06
CA ARG A 90 -3.51 -10.59 5.67
C ARG A 90 -4.61 -9.91 4.84
N SER A 91 -5.81 -9.80 5.37
CA SER A 91 -6.92 -9.11 4.70
C SER A 91 -6.60 -7.65 4.42
N LEU A 92 -5.98 -6.94 5.37
CA LEU A 92 -5.53 -5.56 5.18
C LEU A 92 -4.45 -5.46 4.09
N CYS A 93 -3.49 -6.38 4.05
CA CYS A 93 -2.48 -6.44 2.99
C CYS A 93 -3.12 -6.62 1.62
N THR A 94 -4.06 -7.57 1.48
CA THR A 94 -4.79 -7.81 0.24
C THR A 94 -5.58 -6.58 -0.20
N ALA A 95 -6.28 -5.92 0.72
CA ALA A 95 -7.02 -4.69 0.42
C ALA A 95 -6.09 -3.56 -0.07
N GLN A 96 -4.91 -3.40 0.54
CA GLN A 96 -3.93 -2.42 0.07
C GLN A 96 -3.38 -2.76 -1.32
N THR A 97 -3.09 -4.03 -1.60
CA THR A 97 -2.67 -4.46 -2.94
C THR A 97 -3.74 -4.18 -4.00
N GLN A 98 -5.02 -4.40 -3.68
CA GLN A 98 -6.12 -4.09 -4.59
C GLN A 98 -6.23 -2.58 -4.87
N ARG A 99 -6.06 -1.73 -3.86
CA ARG A 99 -6.06 -0.27 -4.03
C ARG A 99 -4.92 0.21 -4.92
N ASP A 100 -3.73 -0.35 -4.75
CA ASP A 100 -2.59 -0.04 -5.62
C ASP A 100 -2.86 -0.44 -7.06
N GLN A 101 -3.43 -1.62 -7.29
CA GLN A 101 -3.78 -2.10 -8.63
C GLN A 101 -4.83 -1.19 -9.28
N ALA A 102 -5.87 -0.78 -8.54
CA ALA A 102 -6.88 0.15 -9.03
C ALA A 102 -6.26 1.51 -9.39
N THR A 103 -5.37 2.01 -8.53
CA THR A 103 -4.61 3.25 -8.74
C THR A 103 -3.74 3.13 -10.00
N GLN A 104 -2.98 2.05 -10.14
CA GLN A 104 -2.13 1.81 -11.31
C GLN A 104 -2.94 1.69 -12.61
N ARG A 105 -4.11 1.05 -12.55
CA ARG A 105 -5.05 0.97 -13.67
C ARG A 105 -5.52 2.37 -14.08
N TYR A 106 -5.84 3.24 -13.12
CA TYR A 106 -6.23 4.62 -13.38
C TYR A 106 -5.09 5.45 -14.00
N TRP A 107 -3.85 5.28 -13.53
CA TRP A 107 -2.69 6.01 -14.07
C TRP A 107 -2.31 5.60 -15.49
N THR A 108 -2.44 4.30 -15.81
CA THR A 108 -1.93 3.74 -17.07
C THR A 108 -3.00 3.54 -18.15
N THR A 109 -4.28 3.73 -17.83
CA THR A 109 -5.39 3.54 -18.77
C THR A 109 -5.30 4.47 -19.98
N ARG A 110 -5.70 3.96 -21.14
CA ARG A 110 -6.00 4.76 -22.34
C ARG A 110 -7.49 5.03 -22.52
N GLN A 111 -8.34 4.51 -21.63
CA GLN A 111 -9.78 4.75 -21.64
C GLN A 111 -10.11 6.14 -21.11
N CYS A 112 -11.37 6.57 -21.24
CA CYS A 112 -11.85 7.77 -20.57
C CYS A 112 -11.60 7.67 -19.05
N ARG A 113 -11.03 8.71 -18.43
CA ARG A 113 -10.75 8.69 -16.98
C ARG A 113 -12.01 8.43 -16.14
N TRP A 114 -13.11 9.07 -16.51
CA TRP A 114 -14.39 8.91 -15.83
C TRP A 114 -14.98 7.51 -15.98
N GLN A 115 -14.78 6.85 -17.12
CA GLN A 115 -15.19 5.45 -17.30
C GLN A 115 -14.50 4.53 -16.28
N VAL A 116 -13.19 4.71 -16.07
CA VAL A 116 -12.44 3.92 -15.09
C VAL A 116 -12.89 4.21 -13.66
N LEU A 117 -13.17 5.47 -13.33
CA LEU A 117 -13.68 5.84 -12.01
C LEU A 117 -15.06 5.20 -11.77
N LEU A 118 -15.99 5.32 -12.71
CA LEU A 118 -17.33 4.72 -12.59
C LEU A 118 -17.25 3.21 -12.37
N ASP A 119 -16.43 2.48 -13.14
CA ASP A 119 -16.21 1.04 -12.96
C ASP A 119 -15.66 0.72 -11.55
N ALA A 120 -14.65 1.47 -11.09
CA ALA A 120 -14.01 1.27 -9.78
C ALA A 120 -14.96 1.52 -8.60
N PHE A 121 -15.91 2.44 -8.74
CA PHE A 121 -16.94 2.72 -7.72
C PHE A 121 -18.20 1.85 -7.85
N GLY A 122 -18.23 0.90 -8.79
CA GLY A 122 -19.31 -0.08 -8.93
C GLY A 122 -20.40 0.26 -9.95
N PHE A 123 -20.31 1.40 -10.64
CA PHE A 123 -21.22 1.84 -11.69
C PHE A 123 -20.88 1.19 -13.04
N ARG A 124 -20.81 -0.15 -13.08
CA ARG A 124 -20.27 -0.90 -14.23
C ARG A 124 -21.12 -0.75 -15.50
N ARG A 125 -22.44 -0.58 -15.35
CA ARG A 125 -23.36 -0.43 -16.48
C ARG A 125 -23.20 0.96 -17.11
N GLU A 126 -23.13 1.98 -16.27
CA GLU A 126 -22.95 3.37 -16.63
C GLU A 126 -21.55 3.61 -17.21
N ALA A 127 -20.54 2.88 -16.73
CA ALA A 127 -19.19 2.93 -17.25
C ALA A 127 -19.07 2.32 -18.67
N ALA A 128 -19.94 1.38 -19.04
CA ALA A 128 -19.82 0.66 -20.31
C ALA A 128 -19.94 1.62 -21.51
N GLY A 129 -18.83 1.84 -22.22
CA GLY A 129 -18.78 2.76 -23.36
C GLY A 129 -18.81 4.24 -23.01
N PHE A 130 -18.76 4.61 -21.72
CA PHE A 130 -18.83 6.00 -21.29
C PHE A 130 -17.62 6.81 -21.77
N ARG A 131 -17.88 7.99 -22.33
CA ARG A 131 -16.84 8.98 -22.66
C ARG A 131 -17.30 10.35 -22.20
N CYS A 132 -16.51 10.99 -21.35
CA CYS A 132 -16.84 12.31 -20.84
C CYS A 132 -16.56 13.44 -21.86
N GLY A 133 -15.70 13.20 -22.85
CA GLY A 133 -15.33 14.20 -23.87
C GLY A 133 -14.31 15.26 -23.42
N HIS A 134 -14.03 15.39 -22.12
CA HIS A 134 -13.22 16.49 -21.57
C HIS A 134 -12.03 16.07 -20.69
N CYS A 135 -11.75 14.76 -20.54
CA CYS A 135 -10.51 14.30 -19.88
C CYS A 135 -9.35 14.23 -20.87
N ASP A 136 -8.11 14.28 -20.40
CA ASP A 136 -6.89 14.19 -21.21
C ASP A 136 -6.88 13.02 -22.22
N ASN A 137 -7.37 11.83 -21.83
CA ASN A 137 -7.47 10.69 -22.75
C ASN A 137 -8.56 10.87 -23.82
N CYS A 138 -9.67 11.55 -23.50
CA CYS A 138 -10.68 11.91 -24.50
C CYS A 138 -10.14 12.98 -25.46
N LEU A 139 -9.49 14.02 -24.93
CA LEU A 139 -8.92 15.12 -25.72
C LEU A 139 -7.84 14.62 -26.68
N ARG A 140 -6.96 13.70 -26.23
CA ARG A 140 -5.96 13.06 -27.10
C ARG A 140 -6.54 12.21 -28.23
N SER A 141 -7.72 11.63 -28.05
CA SER A 141 -8.38 10.78 -29.06
C SER A 141 -9.19 11.54 -30.10
N SER A 142 -9.36 12.85 -29.90
CA SER A 142 -10.10 13.75 -30.80
C SER A 142 -9.20 14.57 -31.72
N SER A 143 -7.87 14.38 -31.61
CA SER A 143 -6.84 14.92 -32.50
C SER A 143 -6.39 13.83 -33.47
#